data_AF-A0A161ZS41-F1
#
_entry.id   AF-A0A161ZS41-F1
#
_cell.length_a   1.000
_cell.length_b   1.000
_cell.length_c   1.000
_cell.angle_alpha   90.00
_cell.angle_beta   90.00
_cell.angle_gamma   90.00
#
_symmetry.space_group_name_H-M   'P 1'
#
loop_
_entity.id
_entity.type
_entity.pdbx_description
1 polymer ?
#
loop_
_entity_poly.entity_id
_entity_poly.type
_entity_poly.pdbx_seq_one_letter_code
_entity_poly.pdbx_strand_id
1 'polypeptide(L)'
;MYSPSIVITKPTSTICCCSRNDTHGYIPKLQPFSTRTKFDRVLQDPPLIQKSETQLADYCSTLEGENSYSCWQAYFELKDLETKEPKDEVEKVILEAGGMKSLIGCLHGISAIHKAKKAAANESNKASLNAKKQVENHCPVPDGLPRSAEEMEEEEKARMPDSPFTRLLRNKGRFPAWYSPAPDHETD
;
A
#
# COMPACT_ATOMS: atom_id res chain seq x y z
N MET A 1 32.96 71.54 -11.11
CA MET A 1 32.55 70.48 -12.06
C MET A 1 31.37 69.76 -11.45
N TYR A 2 30.15 70.05 -11.93
CA TYR A 2 28.92 69.42 -11.46
C TYR A 2 28.43 68.45 -12.55
N SER A 3 28.34 67.17 -12.23
CA SER A 3 27.79 66.14 -13.10
C SER A 3 26.26 66.14 -13.01
N PRO A 4 25.52 66.06 -14.13
CA PRO A 4 24.07 65.90 -14.07
C PRO A 4 23.69 64.41 -13.88
N SER A 5 22.82 64.15 -12.91
CA SER A 5 22.17 62.87 -12.69
C SER A 5 21.15 62.59 -13.78
N ILE A 6 21.30 61.48 -14.51
CA ILE A 6 20.34 61.03 -15.52
C ILE A 6 19.17 60.33 -14.82
N VAL A 7 17.96 60.86 -15.02
CA VAL A 7 16.71 60.28 -14.51
C VAL A 7 16.18 59.31 -15.57
N ILE A 8 16.06 58.03 -15.24
CA ILE A 8 15.50 57.00 -16.14
C ILE A 8 13.99 56.92 -15.89
N THR A 9 13.20 57.52 -16.78
CA THR A 9 11.74 57.35 -16.84
C THR A 9 11.41 56.08 -17.63
N LYS A 10 10.73 55.12 -16.99
CA LYS A 10 10.18 53.91 -17.65
C LYS A 10 8.88 54.28 -18.38
N PRO A 11 8.70 53.94 -19.67
CA PRO A 11 7.41 54.08 -20.31
C PRO A 11 6.47 52.92 -19.94
N THR A 12 5.36 53.22 -19.26
CA THR A 12 4.21 52.32 -19.16
C THR A 12 3.43 52.35 -20.48
N SER A 13 3.51 51.29 -21.27
CA SER A 13 2.69 51.13 -22.46
C SER A 13 1.27 50.69 -22.05
N THR A 14 0.32 51.62 -22.11
CA THR A 14 -1.11 51.30 -22.05
C THR A 14 -1.54 50.92 -23.47
N ILE A 15 -1.79 49.62 -23.69
CA ILE A 15 -2.31 49.12 -24.96
C ILE A 15 -3.80 49.49 -25.02
N CYS A 16 -4.15 50.44 -25.89
CA CYS A 16 -5.52 50.80 -26.22
C CYS A 16 -5.95 50.02 -27.48
N CYS A 17 -6.79 49.00 -27.32
CA CYS A 17 -7.30 48.19 -28.42
C CYS A 17 -8.51 48.88 -29.06
N CYS A 18 -8.31 49.64 -30.13
CA CYS A 18 -9.40 50.18 -30.94
C CYS A 18 -9.94 49.08 -31.87
N SER A 19 -11.08 48.46 -31.54
CA SER A 19 -11.74 47.52 -32.46
C SER A 19 -12.47 48.32 -33.56
N ARG A 20 -11.93 48.32 -34.78
CA ARG A 20 -12.63 48.79 -35.98
C ARG A 20 -13.76 47.80 -36.30
N ASN A 21 -15.00 48.20 -36.05
CA ASN A 21 -16.17 47.57 -36.67
C ASN A 21 -16.21 48.00 -38.13
N ASP A 22 -15.86 47.11 -39.06
CA ASP A 22 -16.32 47.29 -40.43
C ASP A 22 -16.39 45.99 -41.24
N THR A 23 -17.53 45.83 -41.92
CA THR A 23 -17.83 44.89 -43.02
C THR A 23 -18.17 43.41 -42.71
N HIS A 24 -19.46 43.19 -42.49
CA HIS A 24 -20.28 42.07 -43.02
C HIS A 24 -19.71 40.63 -42.99
N GLY A 25 -19.37 40.15 -41.81
CA GLY A 25 -19.36 38.71 -41.51
C GLY A 25 -20.14 38.49 -40.21
N TYR A 26 -21.20 37.68 -40.24
CA TYR A 26 -21.85 37.23 -39.01
C TYR A 26 -20.83 36.37 -38.26
N ILE A 27 -20.07 36.97 -37.35
CA ILE A 27 -19.24 36.27 -36.40
C ILE A 27 -20.22 35.62 -35.43
N PRO A 28 -20.36 34.27 -35.40
CA PRO A 28 -21.18 33.61 -34.40
C PRO A 28 -20.64 34.05 -33.04
N LYS A 29 -21.48 34.74 -32.26
CA LYS A 29 -21.06 35.23 -30.93
C LYS A 29 -20.74 34.01 -30.08
N LEU A 30 -19.46 33.68 -30.00
CA LEU A 30 -18.97 32.69 -29.04
C LEU A 30 -19.42 33.17 -27.67
N GLN A 31 -20.01 32.25 -26.90
CA GLN A 31 -20.40 32.50 -25.51
C GLN A 31 -19.19 33.11 -24.78
N PRO A 32 -19.37 34.20 -24.02
CA PRO A 32 -18.30 34.77 -23.22
C PRO A 32 -17.65 33.68 -22.36
N PHE A 33 -16.32 33.54 -22.39
CA PHE A 33 -15.60 32.59 -21.52
C PHE A 33 -15.89 32.80 -20.03
N SER A 34 -16.50 33.94 -19.66
CA SER A 34 -16.93 34.29 -18.31
C SER A 34 -18.22 33.61 -17.83
N THR A 35 -19.05 33.02 -18.71
CA THR A 35 -20.29 32.33 -18.29
C THR A 35 -20.13 30.83 -18.07
N ARG A 36 -18.95 30.26 -18.36
CA ARG A 36 -18.66 28.86 -18.03
C ARG A 36 -18.39 28.72 -16.53
N THR A 37 -19.47 28.77 -15.75
CA THR A 37 -19.44 28.55 -14.30
C THR A 37 -18.73 27.23 -14.02
N LYS A 38 -18.02 27.12 -12.90
CA LYS A 38 -17.31 25.89 -12.52
C LYS A 38 -18.24 24.66 -12.55
N PHE A 39 -19.52 24.87 -12.27
CA PHE A 39 -20.57 23.85 -12.31
C PHE A 39 -20.95 23.37 -13.72
N ASP A 40 -20.94 24.24 -14.73
CA ASP A 40 -21.26 23.86 -16.12
C ASP A 40 -20.21 22.91 -16.73
N ARG A 41 -18.96 22.96 -16.24
CA ARG A 41 -17.93 21.98 -16.61
C ARG A 41 -18.17 20.63 -15.93
N VAL A 42 -18.54 20.64 -14.66
CA VAL A 42 -18.84 19.43 -13.88
C VAL A 42 -20.03 18.65 -14.45
N LEU A 43 -20.98 19.34 -15.08
CA LEU A 43 -22.20 18.72 -15.59
C LEU A 43 -22.06 18.15 -17.02
N GLN A 44 -21.10 18.65 -17.81
CA GLN A 44 -20.86 18.21 -19.19
C GLN A 44 -19.67 17.25 -19.33
N ASP A 45 -18.69 17.32 -18.43
CA ASP A 45 -17.55 16.41 -18.47
C ASP A 45 -17.90 15.10 -17.76
N PRO A 46 -17.80 13.93 -18.45
CA PRO A 46 -17.90 12.65 -17.76
C PRO A 46 -16.93 12.64 -16.57
N PRO A 47 -17.30 11.98 -15.43
CA PRO A 47 -16.48 11.99 -14.23
C PRO A 47 -15.05 11.62 -14.58
N LEU A 48 -14.08 12.37 -14.07
CA LEU A 48 -12.68 12.26 -14.47
C LEU A 48 -12.16 10.82 -14.34
N ILE A 49 -12.65 10.11 -13.33
CA ILE A 49 -12.40 8.69 -13.06
C ILE A 49 -12.84 7.83 -14.25
N GLN A 50 -14.08 7.98 -14.72
CA GLN A 50 -14.59 7.20 -15.86
C GLN A 50 -13.80 7.48 -17.15
N LYS A 51 -13.39 8.73 -17.38
CA LYS A 51 -12.53 9.06 -18.53
C LYS A 51 -11.18 8.35 -18.43
N SER A 52 -10.55 8.41 -17.26
CA SER A 52 -9.26 7.77 -17.01
C SER A 52 -9.34 6.25 -17.13
N GLU A 53 -10.44 5.66 -16.69
CA GLU A 53 -10.73 4.23 -16.78
C GLU A 53 -10.79 3.77 -18.24
N THR A 54 -11.59 4.44 -19.07
CA THR A 54 -11.71 4.10 -20.49
C THR A 54 -10.35 4.24 -21.18
N GLN A 55 -9.65 5.35 -20.95
CA GLN A 55 -8.35 5.56 -21.57
C GLN A 55 -7.31 4.55 -21.07
N LEU A 56 -7.39 4.10 -19.81
CA LEU A 56 -6.52 3.07 -19.26
C LEU A 56 -6.80 1.72 -19.93
N ALA A 57 -8.08 1.35 -20.10
CA ALA A 57 -8.48 0.13 -20.80
C ALA A 57 -8.02 0.14 -22.27
N ASP A 58 -8.21 1.26 -22.96
CA ASP A 58 -7.70 1.47 -24.32
C ASP A 58 -6.18 1.30 -24.35
N TYR A 59 -5.46 1.93 -23.42
CA TYR A 59 -4.01 1.80 -23.32
C TYR A 59 -3.57 0.35 -23.04
N CYS A 60 -4.21 -0.37 -22.12
CA CYS A 60 -3.90 -1.77 -21.84
C CYS A 60 -4.12 -2.68 -23.05
N SER A 61 -5.09 -2.37 -23.92
CA SER A 61 -5.35 -3.12 -25.15
C SER A 61 -4.24 -2.98 -26.20
N THR A 62 -3.45 -1.90 -26.13
CA THR A 62 -2.32 -1.67 -27.05
C THR A 62 -1.02 -2.37 -26.62
N LEU A 63 -0.97 -2.90 -25.39
CA LEU A 63 0.21 -3.56 -24.82
C LEU A 63 0.12 -5.08 -24.97
N GLU A 64 1.28 -5.72 -25.03
CA GLU A 64 1.41 -7.19 -25.06
C GLU A 64 2.34 -7.69 -23.93
N GLY A 65 2.16 -8.96 -23.53
CA GLY A 65 2.99 -9.63 -22.54
C GLY A 65 2.73 -9.22 -21.09
N GLU A 66 3.78 -9.17 -20.26
CA GLU A 66 3.68 -8.86 -18.82
C GLU A 66 3.21 -7.41 -18.56
N ASN A 67 3.51 -6.50 -19.49
CA ASN A 67 3.09 -5.10 -19.39
C ASN A 67 1.57 -4.95 -19.52
N SER A 68 0.91 -5.78 -20.34
CA SER A 68 -0.55 -5.74 -20.46
C SER A 68 -1.21 -6.32 -19.21
N TYR A 69 -0.67 -7.40 -18.66
CA TYR A 69 -1.16 -7.97 -17.39
C TYR A 69 -1.06 -6.96 -16.23
N SER A 70 0.09 -6.33 -16.06
CA SER A 70 0.28 -5.27 -15.05
C SER A 70 -0.67 -4.09 -15.28
N CYS A 71 -0.86 -3.66 -16.53
CA CYS A 71 -1.81 -2.60 -16.87
C CYS A 71 -3.26 -2.95 -16.46
N TRP A 72 -3.73 -4.15 -16.82
CA TRP A 72 -5.07 -4.61 -16.43
C TRP A 72 -5.21 -4.79 -14.92
N GLN A 73 -4.15 -5.21 -14.23
CA GLN A 73 -4.14 -5.23 -12.78
C GLN A 73 -4.32 -3.82 -12.20
N ALA A 74 -3.63 -2.81 -12.73
CA ALA A 74 -3.79 -1.43 -12.30
C ALA A 74 -5.23 -0.91 -12.56
N TYR A 75 -5.86 -1.33 -13.65
CA TYR A 75 -7.27 -1.02 -13.93
C TYR A 75 -8.20 -1.52 -12.80
N PHE A 76 -8.03 -2.76 -12.33
CA PHE A 76 -8.79 -3.26 -11.19
C PHE A 76 -8.43 -2.55 -9.88
N GLU A 77 -7.17 -2.18 -9.69
CA GLU A 77 -6.73 -1.42 -8.52
C GLU A 77 -7.35 -0.01 -8.47
N LEU A 78 -7.54 0.64 -9.62
CA LEU A 78 -8.25 1.92 -9.72
C LEU A 78 -9.72 1.78 -9.31
N LYS A 79 -10.41 0.71 -9.74
CA LYS A 79 -11.80 0.41 -9.34
C LYS A 79 -11.93 0.11 -7.85
N ASP A 80 -10.96 -0.62 -7.33
CA ASP A 80 -10.85 -0.90 -5.90
C ASP A 80 -10.65 0.39 -5.09
N LEU A 81 -9.85 1.34 -5.60
CA LEU A 81 -9.63 2.63 -4.96
C LEU A 81 -10.88 3.52 -5.02
N GLU A 82 -11.60 3.54 -6.14
CA GLU A 82 -12.90 4.23 -6.27
C GLU A 82 -13.92 3.75 -5.22
N THR A 83 -13.83 2.49 -4.81
CA THR A 83 -14.72 1.90 -3.79
C THR A 83 -14.26 2.19 -2.36
N LYS A 84 -12.95 2.31 -2.11
CA LYS A 84 -12.36 2.42 -0.77
C LYS A 84 -12.14 3.86 -0.31
N GLU A 85 -11.81 4.75 -1.25
CA GLU A 85 -11.39 6.13 -0.99
C GLU A 85 -12.43 7.12 -1.55
N PRO A 86 -12.46 8.37 -1.05
CA PRO A 86 -13.32 9.40 -1.61
C PRO A 86 -12.92 9.75 -3.04
N LYS A 87 -13.91 10.11 -3.88
CA LYS A 87 -13.70 10.43 -5.30
C LYS A 87 -12.66 11.53 -5.52
N ASP A 88 -12.64 12.53 -4.65
CA ASP A 88 -11.70 13.66 -4.72
C ASP A 88 -10.23 13.22 -4.63
N GLU A 89 -9.93 12.20 -3.82
CA GLU A 89 -8.56 11.67 -3.68
C GLU A 89 -8.16 10.84 -4.90
N VAL A 90 -9.09 10.05 -5.45
CA VAL A 90 -8.86 9.29 -6.67
C VAL A 90 -8.60 10.22 -7.86
N GLU A 91 -9.38 11.29 -7.99
CA GLU A 91 -9.19 12.31 -9.01
C GLU A 91 -7.84 13.01 -8.87
N LYS A 92 -7.40 13.29 -7.63
CA LYS A 92 -6.08 13.87 -7.38
C LYS A 92 -4.95 12.95 -7.88
N VAL A 93 -5.03 11.65 -7.63
CA VAL A 93 -4.02 10.69 -8.14
C VAL A 93 -3.95 10.71 -9.67
N ILE A 94 -5.10 10.78 -10.34
CA ILE A 94 -5.17 10.85 -11.81
C ILE A 94 -4.51 12.14 -12.33
N LEU A 95 -4.75 13.27 -11.67
CA LEU A 95 -4.15 14.56 -12.04
C LEU A 95 -2.63 14.61 -11.79
N GLU A 96 -2.17 14.02 -10.68
CA GLU A 96 -0.75 13.99 -10.31
C GLU A 96 0.08 13.06 -11.19
N ALA A 97 -0.50 11.95 -11.66
CA ALA A 97 0.22 10.95 -12.44
C ALA A 97 0.74 11.47 -13.80
N GLY A 98 0.08 12.46 -14.42
CA GLY A 98 0.57 13.11 -15.64
C GLY A 98 0.69 12.23 -16.88
N GLY A 99 0.25 10.96 -16.84
CA GLY A 99 0.25 10.03 -17.97
C GLY A 99 -0.03 8.58 -17.56
N MET A 100 -0.40 7.72 -18.54
CA MET A 100 -0.89 6.36 -18.25
C MET A 100 0.14 5.42 -17.63
N LYS A 101 1.38 5.41 -18.13
CA LYS A 101 2.46 4.59 -17.57
C LYS A 101 2.75 4.96 -16.11
N SER A 102 2.75 6.26 -15.83
CA SER A 102 2.94 6.79 -14.48
C SER A 102 1.76 6.43 -13.59
N LEU A 103 0.53 6.59 -14.09
CA LEU A 103 -0.71 6.24 -13.38
C LEU A 103 -0.72 4.76 -12.98
N ILE A 104 -0.36 3.84 -13.88
CA ILE A 104 -0.24 2.40 -13.60
C ILE A 104 0.72 2.16 -12.43
N GLY A 105 1.89 2.80 -12.45
CA GLY A 105 2.87 2.72 -11.37
C GLY A 105 2.35 3.27 -10.04
N CYS A 106 1.67 4.42 -10.06
CA CYS A 106 1.04 5.01 -8.88
C CYS A 106 -0.01 4.07 -8.28
N LEU A 107 -0.86 3.47 -9.11
CA LEU A 107 -1.92 2.54 -8.67
C LEU A 107 -1.34 1.30 -7.99
N HIS A 108 -0.31 0.69 -8.60
CA HIS A 108 0.41 -0.42 -8.00
C HIS A 108 1.05 -0.03 -6.66
N GLY A 109 1.66 1.15 -6.57
CA GLY A 109 2.26 1.67 -5.35
C GLY A 109 1.23 1.83 -4.22
N ILE A 110 0.10 2.48 -4.51
CA ILE A 110 -0.98 2.69 -3.53
C ILE A 110 -1.57 1.35 -3.09
N SER A 111 -1.84 0.43 -4.03
CA SER A 111 -2.31 -0.93 -3.75
C SER A 111 -1.34 -1.69 -2.85
N ALA A 112 -0.03 -1.62 -3.12
CA ALA A 112 1.00 -2.23 -2.28
C ALA A 112 1.01 -1.65 -0.87
N ILE A 113 0.90 -0.32 -0.72
CA ILE A 113 0.80 0.34 0.59
C ILE A 113 -0.46 -0.09 1.33
N HIS A 114 -1.61 -0.19 0.65
CA HIS A 114 -2.87 -0.63 1.26
C HIS A 114 -2.79 -2.09 1.72
N LYS A 115 -2.17 -2.97 0.92
CA LYS A 115 -1.91 -4.38 1.29
C LYS A 115 -0.95 -4.48 2.47
N ALA A 116 0.15 -3.72 2.48
CA ALA A 116 1.11 -3.67 3.58
C ALA A 116 0.48 -3.14 4.87
N LYS A 117 -0.31 -2.08 4.80
CA LYS A 117 -1.05 -1.53 5.95
C LYS A 117 -2.05 -2.55 6.50
N LYS A 118 -2.78 -3.27 5.64
CA LYS A 118 -3.68 -4.35 6.04
C LYS A 118 -2.93 -5.53 6.67
N ALA A 119 -1.78 -5.91 6.11
CA ALA A 119 -0.92 -6.96 6.66
C ALA A 119 -0.39 -6.56 8.05
N ALA A 120 0.15 -5.36 8.20
CA ALA A 120 0.63 -4.84 9.48
C ALA A 120 -0.49 -4.73 10.52
N ALA A 121 -1.71 -4.33 10.13
CA ALA A 121 -2.87 -4.33 11.02
C ALA A 121 -3.29 -5.75 11.42
N ASN A 122 -3.21 -6.71 10.50
CA ASN A 122 -3.49 -8.12 10.81
C ASN A 122 -2.41 -8.75 11.67
N GLU A 123 -1.15 -8.37 11.48
CA GLU A 123 -0.01 -8.79 12.30
C GLU A 123 -0.05 -8.15 13.67
N SER A 124 -0.43 -6.89 13.83
CA SER A 124 -0.63 -6.26 15.14
C SER A 124 -1.86 -6.82 15.86
N ASN A 125 -2.93 -7.19 15.14
CA ASN A 125 -4.06 -7.91 15.71
C ASN A 125 -3.66 -9.35 16.09
N LYS A 126 -2.89 -10.05 15.25
CA LYS A 126 -2.28 -11.34 15.61
C LYS A 126 -1.27 -11.22 16.74
N ALA A 127 -0.54 -10.12 16.85
CA ALA A 127 0.46 -9.85 17.88
C ALA A 127 -0.18 -9.31 19.16
N SER A 128 -1.37 -8.73 19.12
CA SER A 128 -2.18 -8.40 20.31
C SER A 128 -2.88 -9.65 20.83
N LEU A 129 -3.32 -10.54 19.92
CA LEU A 129 -3.73 -11.91 20.26
C LEU A 129 -2.55 -12.80 20.70
N ASN A 130 -1.35 -12.56 20.17
CA ASN A 130 -0.10 -13.22 20.54
C ASN A 130 0.74 -12.44 21.58
N ALA A 131 0.31 -11.29 22.11
CA ALA A 131 0.98 -10.62 23.23
C ALA A 131 0.53 -11.23 24.56
N LYS A 132 -0.63 -11.91 24.54
CA LYS A 132 -0.95 -12.98 25.50
C LYS A 132 -0.32 -14.32 25.12
N LYS A 133 0.46 -14.35 24.03
CA LYS A 133 1.11 -15.54 23.52
C LYS A 133 2.58 -15.26 23.14
N GLN A 134 3.32 -14.56 24.00
CA GLN A 134 4.72 -14.89 24.33
C GLN A 134 4.68 -15.61 25.69
N VAL A 135 5.05 -16.88 25.68
CA VAL A 135 5.26 -17.81 26.77
C VAL A 135 6.50 -18.49 26.23
N GLU A 136 7.65 -18.11 26.76
CA GLU A 136 8.28 -18.94 27.78
C GLU A 136 7.72 -20.38 27.83
N ASN A 137 7.81 -21.11 26.72
CA ASN A 137 7.16 -22.41 26.42
C ASN A 137 5.62 -22.41 26.35
N HIS A 138 5.05 -22.04 25.20
CA HIS A 138 3.61 -22.12 24.84
C HIS A 138 2.95 -23.50 24.81
N CYS A 139 3.48 -24.50 25.50
CA CYS A 139 2.63 -25.59 25.91
C CYS A 139 1.83 -25.09 27.10
N PRO A 140 0.48 -25.11 27.08
CA PRO A 140 -0.26 -25.03 28.33
C PRO A 140 0.32 -26.13 29.22
N VAL A 141 0.95 -25.75 30.33
CA VAL A 141 1.23 -26.73 31.37
C VAL A 141 -0.16 -27.26 31.74
N PRO A 142 -0.45 -28.55 31.51
CA PRO A 142 -1.74 -29.08 31.94
C PRO A 142 -1.87 -28.77 33.43
N ASP A 143 -3.06 -28.41 33.91
CA ASP A 143 -3.36 -28.07 35.32
C ASP A 143 -3.10 -29.22 36.31
N GLY A 144 -2.24 -30.18 35.98
CA GLY A 144 -1.70 -31.15 36.91
C GLY A 144 -0.79 -30.43 37.91
N LEU A 145 -1.15 -30.53 39.19
CA LEU A 145 -0.22 -30.25 40.28
C LEU A 145 1.12 -30.96 40.01
N PRO A 146 2.26 -30.36 40.39
CA PRO A 146 3.55 -31.04 40.29
C PRO A 146 3.44 -32.41 40.97
N ARG A 147 3.83 -33.46 40.23
CA ARG A 147 3.69 -34.86 40.63
C ARG A 147 4.21 -35.04 42.06
N SER A 148 3.37 -35.59 42.93
CA SER A 148 3.71 -35.72 44.35
C SER A 148 4.90 -36.68 44.54
N ALA A 149 5.65 -36.53 45.63
CA ALA A 149 6.78 -37.42 45.90
C ALA A 149 6.35 -38.89 46.03
N GLU A 150 5.12 -39.13 46.50
CA GLU A 150 4.49 -40.45 46.62
C GLU A 150 4.16 -41.04 45.23
N GLU A 151 3.59 -40.26 44.31
CA GLU A 151 3.34 -40.71 42.93
C GLU A 151 4.63 -41.05 42.16
N MET A 152 5.73 -40.32 42.40
CA MET A 152 7.01 -40.64 41.77
C MET A 152 7.57 -42.00 42.22
N GLU A 153 7.44 -42.33 43.51
CA GLU A 153 7.91 -43.62 44.03
C GLU A 153 7.05 -44.79 43.52
N GLU A 154 5.72 -44.59 43.42
CA GLU A 154 4.81 -45.60 42.88
C GLU A 154 5.04 -45.89 41.38
N GLU A 155 5.33 -44.85 40.58
CA GLU A 155 5.68 -45.01 39.17
C GLU A 155 7.02 -45.75 38.97
N GLU A 156 8.00 -45.51 39.85
CA GLU A 156 9.27 -46.26 39.83
C GLU A 156 9.06 -47.72 40.21
N LYS A 157 8.22 -47.98 41.21
CA LYS A 157 7.93 -49.33 41.71
C LYS A 157 7.04 -50.15 40.76
N ALA A 158 6.16 -49.49 40.01
CA ALA A 158 5.32 -50.11 38.99
C ALA A 158 6.04 -50.37 37.66
N ARG A 159 7.29 -49.91 37.53
CA ARG A 159 8.06 -50.03 36.30
C ARG A 159 8.52 -51.47 36.07
N MET A 160 8.37 -51.96 34.85
CA MET A 160 8.92 -53.26 34.47
C MET A 160 10.45 -53.27 34.63
N PRO A 161 11.05 -54.41 35.02
CA PRO A 161 12.48 -54.50 35.25
C PRO A 161 13.26 -54.09 34.00
N ASP A 162 14.00 -52.98 34.12
CA ASP A 162 14.77 -52.42 33.02
C ASP A 162 16.10 -53.17 32.86
N SER A 163 16.44 -53.57 31.62
CA SER A 163 17.78 -54.06 31.30
C SER A 163 18.75 -52.87 31.24
N PRO A 164 20.07 -53.07 31.46
CA PRO A 164 21.04 -51.98 31.43
C PRO A 164 21.03 -51.22 30.09
N PHE A 165 20.66 -51.89 29.00
CA PHE A 165 20.54 -51.29 27.68
C PHE A 165 19.31 -50.38 27.55
N THR A 166 18.14 -50.82 28.03
CA THR A 166 16.92 -49.99 27.96
C THR A 166 17.01 -48.77 28.88
N ARG A 167 17.69 -48.91 30.03
CA ARG A 167 17.99 -47.78 30.92
C ARG A 167 18.86 -46.72 30.24
N LEU A 168 19.90 -47.15 29.52
CA LEU A 168 20.79 -46.24 28.80
C LEU A 168 20.05 -45.46 27.71
N LEU A 169 19.20 -46.15 26.93
CA LEU A 169 18.43 -45.53 25.86
C LEU A 169 17.46 -44.46 26.39
N ARG A 170 16.82 -44.70 27.53
CA ARG A 170 15.92 -43.69 28.13
C ARG A 170 16.69 -42.48 28.66
N ASN A 171 17.84 -42.69 29.30
CA ASN A 171 18.65 -41.58 29.81
C ASN A 171 19.27 -40.74 28.68
N LYS A 172 19.64 -41.36 27.56
CA LYS A 172 20.24 -40.67 26.40
C LYS A 172 19.21 -40.17 25.38
N GLY A 173 18.00 -40.70 25.37
CA GLY A 173 16.89 -40.32 24.48
C GLY A 173 16.07 -39.14 25.00
N ARG A 174 16.70 -38.21 25.73
CA ARG A 174 16.01 -37.06 26.35
C ARG A 174 15.45 -36.07 25.33
N PHE A 175 15.94 -36.10 24.09
CA PHE A 175 15.45 -35.27 23.00
C PHE A 175 14.64 -36.10 21.99
N PRO A 176 13.55 -35.55 21.43
CA PRO A 176 12.78 -36.21 20.38
C PRO A 176 13.66 -36.53 19.16
N ALA A 177 13.33 -37.60 18.43
CA ALA A 177 14.13 -38.06 17.29
C ALA A 177 14.33 -37.01 16.17
N TRP A 178 13.49 -35.98 16.11
CA TRP A 178 13.55 -34.91 15.11
C TRP A 178 14.28 -33.65 15.59
N TYR A 179 14.73 -33.60 16.85
CA TYR A 179 15.39 -32.43 17.42
C TYR A 179 16.82 -32.77 17.87
N SER A 180 17.79 -32.03 17.35
CA SER A 180 19.19 -32.08 17.78
C SER A 180 19.65 -30.66 18.13
N PRO A 181 20.03 -30.38 19.39
CA PRO A 181 20.52 -29.06 19.76
C PRO A 181 21.86 -28.77 19.06
N ALA A 182 22.08 -27.50 18.69
CA ALA A 182 23.30 -27.08 18.01
C ALA A 182 24.51 -27.11 18.98
N PRO A 183 25.74 -27.43 18.51
CA PRO A 183 26.91 -27.44 19.37
C PRO A 183 27.31 -26.03 19.77
N ASP A 184 27.57 -25.82 21.06
CA ASP A 184 28.13 -24.58 21.56
C ASP A 184 29.57 -24.45 21.05
N HIS A 185 29.85 -23.41 20.25
CA HIS A 185 31.20 -23.09 19.79
C HIS A 185 31.81 -22.11 20.79
N GLU A 186 32.79 -22.57 21.57
CA GLU A 186 33.55 -21.70 22.46
C GLU A 186 34.53 -20.89 21.62
N THR A 187 34.41 -19.56 21.64
CA THR A 187 35.39 -18.63 21.07
C THR A 187 36.35 -18.17 22.17
N ASP A 188 37.63 -18.54 22.04
CA ASP A 188 38.78 -18.02 22.80
C ASP A 188 39.44 -16.86 22.02
#